data_AF-A0A7R9PIY7-F1
#
_entry.id   AF-A0A7R9PIY7-F1
#
_cell.length_a   1.000
_cell.length_b   1.000
_cell.length_c   1.000
_cell.angle_alpha   90.00
_cell.angle_beta   90.00
_cell.angle_gamma   90.00
#
_symmetry.space_group_name_H-M   'P 1'
#
loop_
_entity.id
_entity.type
_entity.pdbx_description
1 polymer ?
#
loop_
_entity_poly.entity_id
_entity_poly.type
_entity_poly.pdbx_seq_one_letter_code
_entity_poly.pdbx_strand_id
1 'polypeptide(L)'
;MEDLETFRILLAAFHRQVKTLNKIVAVQPLGILYLRCERFKENTLPSPKDLLVVIENTLPRIGRAKIDALAMEAQDMQTFLEIEPRTTENYVEYLMFLENATTKVDQMELAMDYTKELYDIIEEFKVPCGAEDISNYSGFSVTLSSLRTYVEMKVSDKLKIISKFNDQINKDISSLIQEVGSIKDEATQPWLIDIESNLEEAKKMLDTYVTQLEDCQKRAAEYRAHQRAFKLEVTRFDMLDEVMSDVKLRQLLWESVGEWDKIVEQWTAVEFNTLVPEDMGAITAKQVKNIHQFEKGLPPNLIVPRFKENVEAMRDKVGTPVFILPVITNLRNPALKQRHWIKVENTLNHKFIPDEVITLKLLEDVGVFLFPAELQEISGQASSEAGLETLLKKVEEAWKTLEFVVLPHRDMKDVYILGGVEEIQQTVDESNINMNTIASSRHVGPIKPRVDEWIKQLDLFSTTLDVWLSCQQSWLYLESIFSAPDIQRQLPTEAKMFLIVDKSFKEIMRRTAKVIVACVNF
;
A
#
# COMPACT_ATOMS: atom_id res chain seq x y z
N MET A 1 -49.44 0.60 -22.70
CA MET A 1 -50.59 1.20 -23.39
C MET A 1 -50.51 1.07 -24.92
N GLU A 2 -49.35 1.24 -25.56
CA GLU A 2 -49.22 1.09 -27.03
C GLU A 2 -49.65 -0.29 -27.56
N ASP A 3 -49.38 -1.36 -26.80
CA ASP A 3 -49.78 -2.73 -27.18
C ASP A 3 -51.30 -2.93 -27.16
N LEU A 4 -52.03 -2.33 -26.20
CA LEU A 4 -53.49 -2.45 -26.07
C LEU A 4 -54.20 -1.71 -27.20
N GLU A 5 -53.70 -0.54 -27.58
CA GLU A 5 -54.23 0.20 -28.73
C GLU A 5 -53.98 -0.56 -30.03
N THR A 6 -52.82 -1.22 -30.15
CA THR A 6 -52.53 -2.10 -31.28
C THR A 6 -53.50 -3.28 -31.35
N PHE A 7 -53.80 -3.93 -30.21
CA PHE A 7 -54.81 -4.99 -30.15
C PHE A 7 -56.20 -4.49 -30.55
N ARG A 8 -56.62 -3.31 -30.07
CA ARG A 8 -57.90 -2.68 -30.43
C ARG A 8 -57.98 -2.37 -31.94
N ILE A 9 -56.92 -1.84 -32.54
CA ILE A 9 -56.83 -1.57 -33.99
C ILE A 9 -56.92 -2.88 -34.80
N LEU A 10 -56.16 -3.90 -34.41
CA LEU A 10 -56.14 -5.19 -35.09
C LEU A 10 -57.49 -5.91 -35.00
N LEU A 11 -58.12 -5.92 -33.82
CA LEU A 11 -59.46 -6.47 -33.64
C LEU A 11 -60.48 -5.75 -34.51
N ALA A 12 -60.49 -4.42 -34.52
CA ALA A 12 -61.38 -3.63 -35.37
C ALA A 12 -61.17 -3.92 -36.87
N ALA A 13 -59.91 -4.04 -37.30
CA ALA A 13 -59.55 -4.33 -38.68
C ALA A 13 -60.02 -5.73 -39.10
N PHE A 14 -59.74 -6.78 -38.33
CA PHE A 14 -60.13 -8.15 -38.67
C PHE A 14 -61.65 -8.36 -38.60
N HIS A 15 -62.34 -7.78 -37.61
CA HIS A 15 -63.81 -7.78 -37.56
C HIS A 15 -64.41 -7.09 -38.80
N ARG A 16 -63.85 -5.96 -39.25
CA ARG A 16 -64.28 -5.26 -40.46
C ARG A 16 -64.02 -6.08 -41.73
N GLN A 17 -62.85 -6.73 -41.84
CA GLN A 17 -62.51 -7.59 -42.97
C GLN A 17 -63.45 -8.78 -43.06
N VAL A 18 -63.69 -9.49 -41.95
CA VAL A 18 -64.64 -10.62 -41.89
C VAL A 18 -66.06 -10.15 -42.27
N LYS A 19 -66.52 -9.01 -41.73
CA LYS A 19 -67.83 -8.44 -42.08
C LYS A 19 -67.93 -8.06 -43.56
N THR A 20 -66.85 -7.57 -44.17
CA THR A 20 -66.80 -7.15 -45.58
C THR A 20 -66.77 -8.36 -46.51
N LEU A 21 -65.94 -9.36 -46.23
CA LEU A 21 -65.86 -10.62 -46.98
C LEU A 21 -67.18 -11.41 -46.90
N ASN A 22 -67.86 -11.37 -45.76
CA ASN A 22 -69.18 -12.01 -45.61
C ASN A 22 -70.27 -11.37 -46.48
N LYS A 23 -70.15 -10.08 -46.84
CA LYS A 23 -71.09 -9.37 -47.74
C LYS A 23 -70.88 -9.70 -49.21
N ILE A 24 -69.77 -10.36 -49.59
CA ILE A 24 -69.54 -10.78 -50.98
C ILE A 24 -70.58 -11.83 -51.37
N VAL A 25 -71.32 -11.52 -52.45
CA VAL A 25 -72.36 -12.37 -53.03
C VAL A 25 -71.72 -13.56 -53.75
N ALA A 26 -72.37 -14.73 -53.72
CA ALA A 26 -71.86 -15.96 -54.34
C ALA A 26 -71.60 -15.82 -55.85
N VAL A 27 -72.50 -15.15 -56.57
CA VAL A 27 -72.42 -14.94 -58.01
C VAL A 27 -72.77 -13.49 -58.33
N GLN A 28 -71.92 -12.81 -59.08
CA GLN A 28 -72.16 -11.45 -59.57
C GLN A 28 -72.42 -11.49 -61.09
N PRO A 29 -73.62 -11.09 -61.56
CA PRO A 29 -73.89 -10.99 -63.00
C PRO A 29 -73.16 -9.78 -63.60
N LEU A 30 -72.43 -10.01 -64.69
CA LEU A 30 -71.73 -9.02 -65.51
C LEU A 30 -72.21 -9.14 -66.95
N GLY A 31 -73.45 -8.71 -67.19
CA GLY A 31 -74.11 -8.85 -68.49
C GLY A 31 -74.32 -10.32 -68.86
N ILE A 32 -73.58 -10.80 -69.86
CA ILE A 32 -73.64 -12.20 -70.35
C ILE A 32 -72.75 -13.18 -69.58
N LEU A 33 -71.91 -12.70 -68.66
CA LEU A 33 -71.00 -13.53 -67.85
C LEU A 33 -71.43 -13.53 -66.38
N TYR A 34 -71.31 -14.67 -65.71
CA TYR A 34 -71.52 -14.81 -64.26
C TYR A 34 -70.19 -15.00 -63.56
N LEU A 35 -69.76 -14.02 -62.77
CA LEU A 35 -68.55 -14.14 -61.96
C LEU A 35 -68.88 -14.93 -60.68
N ARG A 36 -68.26 -16.10 -60.50
CA ARG A 36 -68.40 -16.90 -59.27
C ARG A 36 -67.40 -16.42 -58.22
N CYS A 37 -67.89 -15.69 -57.23
CA CYS A 37 -67.09 -15.15 -56.14
C CYS A 37 -67.00 -16.11 -54.94
N GLU A 38 -67.73 -17.24 -54.95
CA GLU A 38 -67.68 -18.28 -53.92
C GLU A 38 -66.25 -18.73 -53.61
N ARG A 39 -65.49 -19.15 -54.64
CA ARG A 39 -64.10 -19.60 -54.47
C ARG A 39 -63.18 -18.53 -53.90
N PHE A 40 -63.40 -17.27 -54.25
CA PHE A 40 -62.63 -16.15 -53.70
C PHE A 40 -62.95 -15.95 -52.22
N LYS A 41 -64.24 -16.00 -51.84
CA LYS A 41 -64.70 -15.91 -50.45
C LYS A 41 -64.18 -17.09 -49.62
N GLU A 42 -64.27 -18.31 -50.13
CA GLU A 42 -63.77 -19.52 -49.46
C GLU A 42 -62.26 -19.49 -49.22
N ASN A 43 -61.46 -18.96 -50.16
CA ASN A 43 -60.00 -18.89 -50.02
C ASN A 43 -59.51 -17.71 -49.16
N THR A 44 -60.26 -16.60 -49.10
CA THR A 44 -59.82 -15.37 -48.41
C THR A 44 -60.42 -15.18 -47.02
N LEU A 45 -61.58 -15.78 -46.73
CA LEU A 45 -62.25 -15.68 -45.43
C LEU A 45 -61.51 -16.41 -44.27
N PRO A 46 -60.80 -17.54 -44.49
CA PRO A 46 -60.07 -18.23 -43.42
C PRO A 46 -58.96 -17.36 -42.82
N SER A 47 -58.15 -16.68 -43.63
CA SER A 47 -57.01 -15.88 -43.16
C SER A 47 -57.36 -14.84 -42.06
N PRO A 48 -58.32 -13.92 -42.25
CA PRO A 48 -58.70 -12.96 -41.21
C PRO A 48 -59.46 -13.61 -40.05
N LYS A 49 -60.12 -14.75 -40.25
CA LYS A 49 -60.75 -15.52 -39.16
C LYS A 49 -59.71 -16.19 -38.28
N ASP A 50 -58.68 -16.80 -38.86
CA ASP A 50 -57.62 -17.48 -38.12
C ASP A 50 -56.80 -16.48 -37.31
N LEU A 51 -56.47 -15.31 -37.89
CA LEU A 51 -55.80 -14.21 -37.17
C LEU A 51 -56.66 -13.63 -36.04
N LEU A 52 -57.96 -13.51 -36.26
CA LEU A 52 -58.92 -13.08 -35.23
C LEU A 52 -58.98 -14.10 -34.07
N VAL A 53 -59.06 -15.40 -34.38
CA VAL A 53 -59.01 -16.48 -33.37
C VAL A 53 -57.70 -16.47 -32.57
N VAL A 54 -56.56 -16.17 -33.21
CA VAL A 54 -55.28 -16.04 -32.49
C VAL A 54 -55.36 -14.90 -31.47
N ILE A 55 -55.86 -13.73 -31.86
CA ILE A 55 -55.96 -12.58 -30.95
C ILE A 55 -57.00 -12.85 -29.85
N GLU A 56 -58.14 -13.43 -30.21
CA GLU A 56 -59.21 -13.81 -29.27
C GLU A 56 -58.75 -14.83 -28.22
N ASN A 57 -57.83 -15.73 -28.57
CA ASN A 57 -57.24 -16.66 -27.60
C ASN A 57 -56.11 -16.04 -26.77
N THR A 58 -55.41 -15.04 -27.32
CA THR A 58 -54.22 -14.46 -26.69
C THR A 58 -54.60 -13.43 -25.62
N LEU A 59 -55.61 -12.59 -25.88
CA LEU A 59 -56.06 -11.54 -24.96
C LEU A 59 -56.52 -12.09 -23.59
N PRO A 60 -57.41 -13.08 -23.49
CA PRO A 60 -57.79 -13.68 -22.21
C PRO A 60 -56.62 -14.36 -21.50
N ARG A 61 -55.70 -14.98 -22.26
CA ARG A 61 -54.52 -15.64 -21.68
C ARG A 61 -53.56 -14.64 -21.04
N ILE A 62 -53.36 -13.47 -21.65
CA ILE A 62 -52.58 -12.37 -21.07
C ILE A 62 -53.30 -11.84 -19.82
N GLY A 63 -54.63 -11.65 -19.88
CA GLY A 63 -55.43 -11.18 -18.75
C GLY A 63 -55.36 -12.11 -17.55
N ARG A 64 -55.53 -13.42 -17.77
CA ARG A 64 -55.37 -14.45 -16.72
C ARG A 64 -53.98 -14.40 -16.10
N ALA A 65 -52.92 -14.45 -16.92
CA ALA A 65 -51.55 -14.44 -16.43
C ALA A 65 -51.21 -13.19 -15.60
N LYS A 66 -51.79 -12.03 -15.96
CA LYS A 66 -51.61 -10.79 -15.20
C LYS A 66 -52.36 -10.80 -13.88
N ILE A 67 -53.60 -11.28 -13.85
CA ILE A 67 -54.37 -11.42 -12.60
C ILE A 67 -53.73 -12.45 -11.68
N ASP A 68 -53.27 -13.58 -12.19
CA ASP A 68 -52.59 -14.60 -11.39
C ASP A 68 -51.30 -14.06 -10.75
N ALA A 69 -50.51 -13.30 -11.52
CA ALA A 69 -49.30 -12.66 -11.00
C ALA A 69 -49.60 -11.63 -9.91
N LEU A 70 -50.62 -10.79 -10.13
CA LEU A 70 -51.06 -9.79 -9.14
C LEU A 70 -51.64 -10.44 -7.89
N ALA A 71 -52.39 -11.54 -8.03
CA ALA A 71 -52.93 -12.31 -6.92
C ALA A 71 -51.83 -12.96 -6.08
N MET A 72 -50.81 -13.52 -6.73
CA MET A 72 -49.66 -14.10 -6.03
C MET A 72 -48.88 -13.01 -5.27
N GLU A 73 -48.59 -11.87 -5.89
CA GLU A 73 -47.90 -10.76 -5.22
C GLU A 73 -48.71 -10.18 -4.05
N ALA A 74 -50.03 -10.06 -4.20
CA ALA A 74 -50.94 -9.64 -3.13
C ALA A 74 -50.88 -10.61 -1.94
N GLN A 75 -50.92 -11.92 -2.23
CA GLN A 75 -50.88 -12.96 -1.22
C GLN A 75 -49.54 -12.99 -0.48
N ASP A 76 -48.42 -12.85 -1.20
CA ASP A 76 -47.08 -12.80 -0.62
C ASP A 76 -46.93 -11.60 0.32
N MET A 77 -47.39 -10.42 -0.12
CA MET A 77 -47.41 -9.21 0.71
C MET A 77 -48.27 -9.38 1.96
N GLN A 78 -49.48 -9.93 1.81
CA GLN A 78 -50.38 -10.16 2.93
C GLN A 78 -49.77 -11.13 3.95
N THR A 79 -49.21 -12.23 3.46
CA THR A 79 -48.56 -13.24 4.30
C THR A 79 -47.39 -12.63 5.07
N PHE A 80 -46.59 -11.76 4.44
CA PHE A 80 -45.48 -11.07 5.11
C PHE A 80 -45.97 -10.10 6.21
N LEU A 81 -47.03 -9.34 5.96
CA LEU A 81 -47.58 -8.36 6.91
C LEU A 81 -48.31 -8.98 8.12
N GLU A 82 -48.69 -10.27 8.01
CA GLU A 82 -49.24 -11.06 9.11
C GLU A 82 -48.16 -11.59 10.07
N ILE A 83 -46.90 -11.67 9.64
CA ILE A 83 -45.78 -12.12 10.48
C ILE A 83 -45.49 -11.05 11.53
N GLU A 84 -45.59 -11.42 12.81
CA GLU A 84 -45.16 -10.54 13.90
C GLU A 84 -43.64 -10.64 14.12
N PRO A 85 -42.88 -9.54 13.94
CA PRO A 85 -41.44 -9.53 14.16
C PRO A 85 -41.08 -9.76 15.64
N ARG A 86 -40.04 -10.56 15.89
CA ARG A 86 -39.59 -10.92 17.26
C ARG A 86 -38.13 -10.57 17.54
N THR A 87 -37.23 -10.77 16.58
CA THR A 87 -35.82 -10.39 16.71
C THR A 87 -35.57 -9.00 16.16
N THR A 88 -34.47 -8.37 16.58
CA THR A 88 -34.01 -7.08 16.02
C THR A 88 -33.97 -7.13 14.50
N GLU A 89 -33.40 -8.18 13.89
CA GLU A 89 -33.35 -8.33 12.42
C GLU A 89 -34.75 -8.39 11.80
N ASN A 90 -35.67 -9.16 12.37
CA ASN A 90 -37.02 -9.26 11.84
C ASN A 90 -37.76 -7.92 11.89
N TYR A 91 -37.55 -7.12 12.94
CA TYR A 91 -38.12 -5.77 13.01
C TYR A 91 -37.53 -4.85 11.93
N VAL A 92 -36.23 -4.93 11.67
CA VAL A 92 -35.57 -4.15 10.62
C VAL A 92 -36.13 -4.52 9.26
N GLU A 93 -36.17 -5.81 8.92
CA GLU A 93 -36.73 -6.31 7.66
C GLU A 93 -38.19 -5.88 7.48
N TYR A 94 -39.00 -6.03 8.53
CA TYR A 94 -40.42 -5.66 8.51
C TYR A 94 -40.62 -4.15 8.33
N LEU A 95 -39.82 -3.31 9.01
CA LEU A 95 -39.92 -1.86 8.88
C LEU A 95 -39.42 -1.36 7.52
N MET A 96 -38.36 -1.96 6.96
CA MET A 96 -37.90 -1.68 5.60
C MET A 96 -38.93 -2.09 4.54
N PHE A 97 -39.61 -3.22 4.76
CA PHE A 97 -40.73 -3.63 3.90
C PHE A 97 -41.87 -2.61 3.96
N LEU A 98 -42.26 -2.17 5.16
CA LEU A 98 -43.32 -1.17 5.34
C LEU A 98 -43.02 0.17 4.66
N GLU A 99 -41.76 0.58 4.53
CA GLU A 99 -41.38 1.80 3.81
C GLU A 99 -41.71 1.74 2.31
N ASN A 100 -41.64 0.54 1.73
CA ASN A 100 -41.90 0.31 0.31
C ASN A 100 -43.27 -0.31 0.03
N ALA A 101 -44.01 -0.71 1.07
CA ALA A 101 -45.29 -1.41 0.94
C ALA A 101 -46.34 -0.58 0.19
N THR A 102 -46.47 0.72 0.52
CA THR A 102 -47.39 1.62 -0.18
C THR A 102 -47.04 1.73 -1.67
N THR A 103 -45.75 1.92 -2.00
CA THR A 103 -45.30 2.03 -3.39
C THR A 103 -45.54 0.73 -4.17
N LYS A 104 -45.38 -0.44 -3.55
CA LYS A 104 -45.71 -1.72 -4.18
C LYS A 104 -47.20 -1.83 -4.47
N VAL A 105 -48.07 -1.46 -3.52
CA VAL A 105 -49.53 -1.44 -3.75
C VAL A 105 -49.89 -0.47 -4.88
N ASP A 106 -49.29 0.73 -4.93
CA ASP A 106 -49.51 1.69 -6.02
C ASP A 106 -49.10 1.10 -7.39
N GLN A 107 -48.01 0.33 -7.45
CA GLN A 107 -47.61 -0.38 -8.68
C GLN A 107 -48.58 -1.47 -9.10
N MET A 108 -49.13 -2.21 -8.14
CA MET A 108 -50.16 -3.22 -8.39
C MET A 108 -51.46 -2.59 -8.90
N GLU A 109 -51.84 -1.41 -8.40
CA GLU A 109 -52.99 -0.65 -8.92
C GLU A 109 -52.79 -0.21 -10.36
N LEU A 110 -51.61 0.31 -10.72
CA LEU A 110 -51.29 0.66 -12.11
C LEU A 110 -51.36 -0.56 -13.04
N ALA A 111 -50.91 -1.72 -12.58
CA ALA A 111 -51.03 -2.98 -13.33
C ALA A 111 -52.48 -3.49 -13.41
N MET A 112 -53.30 -3.22 -12.40
CA MET A 112 -54.73 -3.50 -12.41
C MET A 112 -55.47 -2.60 -13.41
N ASP A 113 -55.11 -1.32 -13.51
CA ASP A 113 -55.67 -0.39 -14.51
C ASP A 113 -55.38 -0.86 -15.94
N TYR A 114 -54.15 -1.31 -16.21
CA TYR A 114 -53.82 -1.94 -17.50
C TYR A 114 -54.68 -3.18 -17.78
N THR A 115 -54.89 -4.01 -16.75
CA THR A 115 -55.69 -5.24 -16.88
C THR A 115 -57.17 -4.91 -17.09
N LYS A 116 -57.68 -3.85 -16.47
CA LYS A 116 -59.03 -3.33 -16.72
C LYS A 116 -59.21 -2.91 -18.19
N GLU A 117 -58.30 -2.13 -18.75
CA GLU A 117 -58.35 -1.75 -20.17
C GLU A 117 -58.35 -2.99 -21.10
N LEU A 118 -57.59 -4.03 -20.74
CA LEU A 118 -57.57 -5.30 -21.47
C LEU A 118 -58.93 -6.02 -21.44
N TYR A 119 -59.57 -6.12 -20.27
CA TYR A 119 -60.89 -6.75 -20.14
C TYR A 119 -62.01 -5.90 -20.77
N ASP A 120 -61.89 -4.57 -20.76
CA ASP A 120 -62.81 -3.68 -21.48
C ASP A 120 -62.77 -3.94 -22.99
N ILE A 121 -61.59 -4.22 -23.57
CA ILE A 121 -61.44 -4.61 -24.99
C ILE A 121 -62.08 -5.99 -25.24
N ILE A 122 -61.91 -6.94 -24.32
CA ILE A 122 -62.54 -8.28 -24.42
C ILE A 122 -64.07 -8.14 -24.46
N GLU A 123 -64.65 -7.27 -23.64
CA GLU A 123 -66.09 -6.99 -23.62
C GLU A 123 -66.55 -6.23 -24.88
N GLU A 124 -65.82 -5.19 -25.29
CA GLU A 124 -66.12 -4.35 -26.47
C GLU A 124 -66.24 -5.19 -27.76
N PHE A 125 -65.30 -6.10 -27.98
CA PHE A 125 -65.26 -6.96 -29.16
C PHE A 125 -65.95 -8.32 -28.97
N LYS A 126 -66.54 -8.57 -27.80
CA LYS A 126 -67.21 -9.85 -27.45
C LYS A 126 -66.31 -11.07 -27.64
N VAL A 127 -65.03 -10.94 -27.27
CA VAL A 127 -64.04 -12.01 -27.33
C VAL A 127 -64.46 -13.13 -26.37
N PRO A 128 -64.45 -14.42 -26.79
CA PRO A 128 -64.76 -15.53 -25.90
C PRO A 128 -63.80 -15.59 -24.70
N CYS A 129 -64.31 -15.37 -23.50
CA CYS A 129 -63.53 -15.43 -22.25
C CYS A 129 -64.21 -16.36 -21.25
N GLY A 130 -63.42 -17.07 -20.43
CA GLY A 130 -63.95 -17.99 -19.43
C GLY A 130 -64.69 -17.23 -18.32
N ALA A 131 -65.82 -17.77 -17.86
CA ALA A 131 -66.57 -17.17 -16.75
C ALA A 131 -65.75 -17.08 -15.45
N GLU A 132 -64.82 -18.00 -15.25
CA GLU A 132 -63.86 -18.01 -14.13
C GLU A 132 -62.86 -16.85 -14.20
N ASP A 133 -62.33 -16.53 -15.39
CA ASP A 133 -61.37 -15.43 -15.58
C ASP A 133 -62.01 -14.07 -15.31
N ILE A 134 -63.24 -13.88 -15.80
CA ILE A 134 -64.04 -12.68 -15.56
C ILE A 134 -64.36 -12.54 -14.06
N SER A 135 -64.70 -13.65 -13.39
CA SER A 135 -64.93 -13.67 -11.96
C SER A 135 -63.67 -13.30 -11.17
N ASN A 136 -62.53 -13.91 -11.49
CA ASN A 136 -61.24 -13.66 -10.82
C ASN A 136 -60.79 -12.21 -11.00
N TYR A 137 -60.91 -11.64 -12.20
CA TYR A 137 -60.66 -10.22 -12.45
C TYR A 137 -61.57 -9.32 -11.61
N SER A 138 -62.88 -9.57 -11.63
CA SER A 138 -63.85 -8.73 -10.89
C SER A 138 -63.66 -8.80 -9.37
N GLY A 139 -63.28 -9.98 -8.85
CA GLY A 139 -62.99 -10.20 -7.43
C GLY A 139 -61.67 -9.58 -6.99
N PHE A 140 -60.66 -9.55 -7.86
CA PHE A 140 -59.34 -9.05 -7.51
C PHE A 140 -59.33 -7.55 -7.13
N SER A 141 -60.22 -6.73 -7.73
CA SER A 141 -60.37 -5.32 -7.33
C SER A 141 -60.73 -5.15 -5.84
N VAL A 142 -61.56 -6.06 -5.30
CA VAL A 142 -61.94 -6.09 -3.89
C VAL A 142 -60.76 -6.54 -3.03
N THR A 143 -60.01 -7.54 -3.48
CA THR A 143 -58.80 -8.03 -2.81
C THR A 143 -57.73 -6.95 -2.72
N LEU A 144 -57.47 -6.23 -3.82
CA LEU A 144 -56.50 -5.14 -3.86
C LEU A 144 -56.90 -3.96 -2.97
N SER A 145 -58.18 -3.59 -2.97
CA SER A 145 -58.71 -2.54 -2.07
C SER A 145 -58.58 -2.93 -0.60
N SER A 146 -58.82 -4.21 -0.29
CA SER A 146 -58.68 -4.76 1.06
C SER A 146 -57.21 -4.78 1.49
N LEU A 147 -56.29 -5.16 0.60
CA LEU A 147 -54.84 -5.13 0.83
C LEU A 147 -54.36 -3.69 1.05
N ARG A 148 -54.81 -2.71 0.25
CA ARG A 148 -54.48 -1.30 0.45
C ARG A 148 -54.88 -0.81 1.83
N THR A 149 -56.13 -1.08 2.23
CA THR A 149 -56.63 -0.71 3.56
C THR A 149 -55.78 -1.35 4.67
N TYR A 150 -55.40 -2.62 4.50
CA TYR A 150 -54.56 -3.33 5.46
C TYR A 150 -53.14 -2.74 5.53
N VAL A 151 -52.52 -2.42 4.40
CA VAL A 151 -51.21 -1.75 4.33
C VAL A 151 -51.27 -0.37 4.99
N GLU A 152 -52.28 0.44 4.70
CA GLU A 152 -52.47 1.75 5.31
C GLU A 152 -52.62 1.67 6.83
N MET A 153 -53.37 0.68 7.33
CA MET A 153 -53.49 0.39 8.76
C MET A 153 -52.12 0.05 9.39
N LYS A 154 -51.35 -0.85 8.77
CA LYS A 154 -50.02 -1.25 9.26
C LYS A 154 -49.00 -0.11 9.19
N VAL A 155 -49.07 0.73 8.17
CA VAL A 155 -48.25 1.95 8.03
C VAL A 155 -48.62 2.96 9.10
N SER A 156 -49.90 3.12 9.44
CA SER A 156 -50.33 3.95 10.57
C SER A 156 -49.79 3.44 11.91
N ASP A 157 -49.68 2.12 12.07
CA ASP A 157 -49.07 1.48 13.24
C ASP A 157 -47.54 1.49 13.25
N LYS A 158 -46.86 2.05 12.22
CA LYS A 158 -45.38 2.09 12.10
C LYS A 158 -44.70 2.62 13.36
N LEU A 159 -45.23 3.68 13.98
CA LEU A 159 -44.67 4.24 15.22
C LEU A 159 -44.75 3.26 16.39
N LYS A 160 -45.83 2.48 16.51
CA LYS A 160 -45.96 1.44 17.54
C LYS A 160 -44.97 0.30 17.31
N ILE A 161 -44.75 -0.07 16.06
CA ILE A 161 -43.77 -1.10 15.68
C ILE A 161 -42.35 -0.61 15.97
N ILE A 162 -42.03 0.65 15.66
CA ILE A 162 -40.74 1.28 16.00
C ILE A 162 -40.54 1.29 17.53
N SER A 163 -41.58 1.55 18.32
CA SER A 163 -41.49 1.46 19.78
C SER A 163 -41.14 0.05 20.26
N LYS A 164 -41.82 -0.98 19.73
CA LYS A 164 -41.51 -2.39 20.07
C LYS A 164 -40.10 -2.80 19.63
N PHE A 165 -39.68 -2.34 18.45
CA PHE A 165 -38.31 -2.51 17.95
C PHE A 165 -37.31 -1.86 18.90
N ASN A 166 -37.57 -0.63 19.35
CA ASN A 166 -36.72 0.08 20.32
C ASN A 166 -36.62 -0.69 21.65
N ASP A 167 -37.70 -1.29 22.14
CA ASP A 167 -37.65 -2.12 23.34
C ASP A 167 -36.82 -3.39 23.13
N GLN A 168 -36.92 -4.02 21.95
CA GLN A 168 -36.18 -5.23 21.64
C GLN A 168 -34.68 -4.96 21.44
N ILE A 169 -34.32 -3.95 20.64
CA ILE A 169 -32.91 -3.59 20.43
C ILE A 169 -32.24 -3.15 21.73
N ASN A 170 -32.94 -2.46 22.63
CA ASN A 170 -32.39 -2.11 23.94
C ASN A 170 -32.13 -3.33 24.84
N LYS A 171 -32.95 -4.39 24.73
CA LYS A 171 -32.66 -5.67 25.41
C LYS A 171 -31.42 -6.33 24.84
N ASP A 172 -31.30 -6.37 23.51
CA ASP A 172 -30.15 -6.99 22.83
C ASP A 172 -28.85 -6.23 23.10
N ILE A 173 -28.92 -4.89 23.14
CA ILE A 173 -27.83 -4.01 23.58
C ILE A 173 -27.43 -4.30 25.02
N SER A 174 -28.40 -4.43 25.93
CA SER A 174 -28.14 -4.74 27.34
C SER A 174 -27.47 -6.11 27.50
N SER A 175 -27.91 -7.11 26.74
CA SER A 175 -27.29 -8.44 26.71
C SER A 175 -25.85 -8.37 26.19
N LEU A 176 -25.59 -7.58 25.15
CA LEU A 176 -24.23 -7.39 24.61
C LEU A 176 -23.31 -6.71 25.64
N ILE A 177 -23.81 -5.68 26.34
CA ILE A 177 -23.03 -5.03 27.41
C ILE A 177 -22.73 -6.01 28.55
N GLN A 178 -23.67 -6.88 28.91
CA GLN A 178 -23.44 -7.92 29.92
C GLN A 178 -22.40 -8.94 29.46
N GLU A 179 -22.43 -9.37 28.19
CA GLU A 179 -21.43 -10.25 27.59
C GLU A 179 -20.03 -9.63 27.65
N VAL A 180 -19.90 -8.36 27.26
CA VAL A 180 -18.65 -7.59 27.38
C VAL A 180 -18.18 -7.47 28.83
N GLY A 181 -19.12 -7.31 29.77
CA GLY A 181 -18.82 -7.31 31.20
C GLY A 181 -18.25 -8.64 31.70
N SER A 182 -18.82 -9.77 31.27
CA SER A 182 -18.28 -11.11 31.58
C SER A 182 -16.86 -11.27 31.04
N ILE A 183 -16.63 -10.87 29.79
CA ILE A 183 -15.29 -10.92 29.18
C ILE A 183 -14.31 -10.01 29.95
N LYS A 184 -14.75 -8.85 30.43
CA LYS A 184 -13.91 -7.96 31.27
C LYS A 184 -13.48 -8.66 32.57
N ASP A 185 -14.42 -9.30 33.27
CA ASP A 185 -14.15 -9.99 34.53
C ASP A 185 -13.22 -11.20 34.34
N GLU A 186 -13.38 -11.91 33.22
CA GLU A 186 -12.52 -13.04 32.82
C GLU A 186 -11.13 -12.58 32.37
N ALA A 187 -11.03 -11.47 31.62
CA ALA A 187 -9.77 -10.90 31.15
C ALA A 187 -8.94 -10.27 32.29
N THR A 188 -9.59 -9.84 33.37
CA THR A 188 -8.94 -9.20 34.52
C THR A 188 -8.38 -10.21 35.53
N GLN A 189 -8.59 -11.51 35.31
CA GLN A 189 -8.10 -12.55 36.22
C GLN A 189 -6.58 -12.46 36.45
N PRO A 190 -6.07 -12.60 37.69
CA PRO A 190 -4.66 -12.37 38.01
C PRO A 190 -3.69 -13.23 37.21
N TRP A 191 -4.07 -14.47 36.91
CA TRP A 191 -3.23 -15.41 36.17
C TRP A 191 -2.90 -14.92 34.75
N LEU A 192 -3.71 -14.05 34.15
CA LEU A 192 -3.42 -13.48 32.81
C LEU A 192 -2.30 -12.43 32.81
N ILE A 193 -1.82 -12.00 33.98
CA ILE A 193 -0.63 -11.14 34.11
C ILE A 193 0.34 -11.70 35.17
N ASP A 194 0.26 -13.01 35.43
CA ASP A 194 1.18 -13.69 36.32
C ASP A 194 2.38 -14.22 35.54
N ILE A 195 3.58 -14.04 36.09
CA ILE A 195 4.84 -14.49 35.52
C ILE A 195 4.98 -16.02 35.53
N GLU A 196 4.27 -16.70 36.44
CA GLU A 196 4.27 -18.16 36.53
C GLU A 196 3.29 -18.82 35.56
N SER A 197 2.45 -18.03 34.89
CA SER A 197 1.47 -18.54 33.94
C SER A 197 2.12 -19.07 32.66
N ASN A 198 1.49 -20.10 32.10
CA ASN A 198 1.91 -20.64 30.82
C ASN A 198 1.61 -19.63 29.69
N LEU A 199 2.67 -19.22 28.99
CA LEU A 199 2.60 -18.23 27.91
C LEU A 199 1.63 -18.64 26.78
N GLU A 200 1.62 -19.91 26.37
CA GLU A 200 0.77 -20.39 25.27
C GLU A 200 -0.71 -20.47 25.69
N GLU A 201 -0.98 -20.87 26.94
CA GLU A 201 -2.34 -20.90 27.48
C GLU A 201 -2.92 -19.50 27.67
N ALA A 202 -2.12 -18.56 28.21
CA ALA A 202 -2.51 -17.17 28.37
C ALA A 202 -2.81 -16.51 27.02
N LYS A 203 -1.95 -16.72 26.01
CA LYS A 203 -2.17 -16.24 24.64
C LYS A 203 -3.45 -16.79 24.03
N LYS A 204 -3.65 -18.11 24.09
CA LYS A 204 -4.84 -18.76 23.51
C LYS A 204 -6.14 -18.23 24.13
N MET A 205 -6.16 -18.01 25.44
CA MET A 205 -7.34 -17.44 26.11
C MET A 205 -7.56 -15.98 25.70
N LEU A 206 -6.51 -15.16 25.63
CA LEU A 206 -6.62 -13.78 25.16
C LEU A 206 -7.08 -13.70 23.69
N ASP A 207 -6.59 -14.57 22.81
CA ASP A 207 -7.05 -14.67 21.40
C ASP A 207 -8.55 -14.99 21.33
N THR A 208 -9.01 -15.88 22.21
CA THR A 208 -10.44 -16.23 22.30
C THR A 208 -11.26 -15.02 22.72
N TYR A 209 -10.83 -14.27 23.74
CA TYR A 209 -11.51 -13.04 24.17
C TYR A 209 -11.48 -11.94 23.10
N VAL A 210 -10.37 -11.75 22.40
CA VAL A 210 -10.30 -10.80 21.26
C VAL A 210 -11.32 -11.18 20.20
N THR A 211 -11.39 -12.46 19.82
CA THR A 211 -12.34 -12.95 18.81
C THR A 211 -13.80 -12.71 19.24
N GLN A 212 -14.12 -12.98 20.52
CA GLN A 212 -15.45 -12.70 21.08
C GLN A 212 -15.77 -11.20 21.07
N LEU A 213 -14.83 -10.35 21.49
CA LEU A 213 -15.01 -8.90 21.50
C LEU A 213 -15.13 -8.33 20.07
N GLU A 214 -14.48 -8.92 19.08
CA GLU A 214 -14.62 -8.53 17.66
C GLU A 214 -16.01 -8.89 17.12
N ASP A 215 -16.60 -10.01 17.55
CA ASP A 215 -17.99 -10.33 17.27
C ASP A 215 -18.95 -9.33 17.93
N CYS A 216 -18.74 -9.01 19.21
CA CYS A 216 -19.48 -7.95 19.90
C CYS A 216 -19.35 -6.60 19.17
N GLN A 217 -18.18 -6.26 18.62
CA GLN A 217 -17.97 -5.03 17.87
C GLN A 217 -18.74 -4.98 16.55
N LYS A 218 -18.85 -6.11 15.84
CA LYS A 218 -19.69 -6.23 14.64
C LYS A 218 -21.17 -6.03 14.98
N ARG A 219 -21.68 -6.75 16.00
CA ARG A 219 -23.07 -6.62 16.48
C ARG A 219 -23.38 -5.19 16.96
N ALA A 220 -22.46 -4.56 17.69
CA ALA A 220 -22.61 -3.17 18.12
C ALA A 220 -22.67 -2.19 16.94
N ALA A 221 -21.92 -2.44 15.86
CA ALA A 221 -21.98 -1.63 14.64
C ALA A 221 -23.33 -1.80 13.91
N GLU A 222 -23.86 -3.02 13.84
CA GLU A 222 -25.18 -3.33 13.29
C GLU A 222 -26.30 -2.62 14.08
N TYR A 223 -26.29 -2.72 15.41
CA TYR A 223 -27.26 -2.02 16.25
C TYR A 223 -27.23 -0.51 16.05
N ARG A 224 -26.03 0.11 15.98
CA ARG A 224 -25.89 1.54 15.67
C ARG A 224 -26.44 1.88 14.29
N ALA A 225 -26.23 1.02 13.29
CA ALA A 225 -26.77 1.22 11.95
C ALA A 225 -28.31 1.19 11.95
N HIS A 226 -28.90 0.22 12.66
CA HIS A 226 -30.35 0.11 12.79
C HIS A 226 -30.96 1.29 13.57
N GLN A 227 -30.34 1.71 14.68
CA GLN A 227 -30.77 2.91 15.43
C GLN A 227 -30.78 4.16 14.53
N ARG A 228 -29.76 4.35 13.69
CA ARG A 228 -29.72 5.47 12.72
C ARG A 228 -30.80 5.36 11.65
N ALA A 229 -31.01 4.17 11.09
CA ALA A 229 -32.00 3.94 10.03
C ALA A 229 -33.42 4.34 10.49
N PHE A 230 -33.77 4.00 11.74
CA PHE A 230 -35.09 4.32 12.31
C PHE A 230 -35.12 5.58 13.18
N LYS A 231 -34.07 6.41 13.11
CA LYS A 231 -33.95 7.70 13.84
C LYS A 231 -34.13 7.58 15.36
N LEU A 232 -33.65 6.48 15.93
CA LEU A 232 -33.57 6.26 17.37
C LEU A 232 -32.29 6.88 17.95
N GLU A 233 -32.25 7.01 19.27
CA GLU A 233 -31.04 7.41 19.98
C GLU A 233 -29.92 6.36 19.76
N VAL A 234 -28.74 6.82 19.36
CA VAL A 234 -27.61 5.92 19.04
C VAL A 234 -26.80 5.65 20.29
N THR A 235 -26.71 4.38 20.68
CA THR A 235 -25.98 3.96 21.88
C THR A 235 -24.47 3.99 21.66
N ARG A 236 -23.74 4.52 22.64
CA ARG A 236 -22.28 4.45 22.73
C ARG A 236 -21.89 3.19 23.49
N PHE A 237 -20.84 2.53 23.04
CA PHE A 237 -20.37 1.26 23.61
C PHE A 237 -18.98 1.46 24.21
N ASP A 238 -18.82 2.49 25.05
CA ASP A 238 -17.52 2.91 25.58
C ASP A 238 -16.84 1.77 26.38
N MET A 239 -17.63 0.96 27.11
CA MET A 239 -17.13 -0.23 27.82
C MET A 239 -16.52 -1.26 26.86
N LEU A 240 -17.13 -1.50 25.69
CA LEU A 240 -16.59 -2.44 24.70
C LEU A 240 -15.25 -1.95 24.18
N ASP A 241 -15.14 -0.66 23.88
CA ASP A 241 -13.90 -0.06 23.38
C ASP A 241 -12.79 -0.10 24.45
N GLU A 242 -13.13 0.14 25.72
CA GLU A 242 -12.20 0.02 26.86
C GLU A 242 -11.70 -1.43 27.05
N VAL A 243 -12.62 -2.39 27.11
CA VAL A 243 -12.28 -3.82 27.33
C VAL A 243 -11.48 -4.37 26.15
N MET A 244 -11.84 -4.03 24.92
CA MET A 244 -11.08 -4.37 23.72
C MET A 244 -9.64 -3.84 23.80
N SER A 245 -9.46 -2.60 24.24
CA SER A 245 -8.13 -2.01 24.39
C SER A 245 -7.31 -2.70 25.48
N ASP A 246 -7.92 -3.04 26.63
CA ASP A 246 -7.23 -3.74 27.72
C ASP A 246 -6.80 -5.15 27.32
N VAL A 247 -7.71 -5.94 26.73
CA VAL A 247 -7.41 -7.31 26.28
C VAL A 247 -6.32 -7.31 25.20
N LYS A 248 -6.39 -6.40 24.22
CA LYS A 248 -5.34 -6.28 23.18
C LYS A 248 -3.99 -5.87 23.77
N LEU A 249 -3.98 -5.03 24.81
CA LEU A 249 -2.72 -4.66 25.48
C LEU A 249 -2.10 -5.84 26.23
N ARG A 250 -2.92 -6.67 26.90
CA ARG A 250 -2.47 -7.93 27.53
C ARG A 250 -1.97 -8.94 26.50
N GLN A 251 -2.67 -9.10 25.38
CA GLN A 251 -2.25 -9.96 24.27
C GLN A 251 -0.88 -9.52 23.75
N LEU A 252 -0.73 -8.22 23.48
CA LEU A 252 0.54 -7.63 23.03
C LEU A 252 1.68 -7.84 24.03
N LEU A 253 1.41 -7.82 25.35
CA LEU A 253 2.42 -8.13 26.37
C LEU A 253 2.97 -9.55 26.20
N TRP A 254 2.10 -10.56 26.18
CA TRP A 254 2.51 -11.96 26.04
C TRP A 254 3.16 -12.24 24.69
N GLU A 255 2.66 -11.63 23.62
CA GLU A 255 3.29 -11.66 22.31
C GLU A 255 4.70 -11.09 22.35
N SER A 256 4.88 -9.90 22.93
CA SER A 256 6.17 -9.21 23.02
C SER A 256 7.19 -10.01 23.83
N VAL A 257 6.78 -10.60 24.95
CA VAL A 257 7.64 -11.45 25.78
C VAL A 257 8.07 -12.71 25.01
N GLY A 258 7.12 -13.42 24.40
CA GLY A 258 7.43 -14.64 23.65
C GLY A 258 8.18 -14.39 22.34
N GLU A 259 7.92 -13.27 21.66
CA GLU A 259 8.66 -12.82 20.48
C GLU A 259 10.10 -12.49 20.86
N TRP A 260 10.31 -11.78 21.96
CA TRP A 260 11.64 -11.41 22.45
C TRP A 260 12.48 -12.62 22.82
N ASP A 261 11.95 -13.57 23.59
CA ASP A 261 12.69 -14.76 23.99
C ASP A 261 13.15 -15.57 22.77
N LYS A 262 12.27 -15.74 21.76
CA LYS A 262 12.61 -16.40 20.49
C LYS A 262 13.65 -15.64 19.69
N ILE A 263 13.54 -14.32 19.61
CA ILE A 263 14.49 -13.48 18.86
C ILE A 263 15.87 -13.49 19.52
N VAL A 264 15.93 -13.39 20.86
CA VAL A 264 17.19 -13.48 21.60
C VAL A 264 17.81 -14.85 21.42
N GLU A 265 17.04 -15.94 21.50
CA GLU A 265 17.54 -17.29 21.22
C GLU A 265 18.11 -17.41 19.79
N GLN A 266 17.41 -16.84 18.80
CA GLN A 266 17.89 -16.80 17.42
C GLN A 266 19.19 -16.01 17.28
N TRP A 267 19.26 -14.78 17.82
CA TRP A 267 20.49 -13.97 17.79
C TRP A 267 21.66 -14.66 18.48
N THR A 268 21.39 -15.43 19.52
CA THR A 268 22.39 -16.21 20.25
C THR A 268 22.89 -17.42 19.48
N ALA A 269 22.03 -18.05 18.66
CA ALA A 269 22.34 -19.27 17.93
C ALA A 269 22.93 -19.06 16.52
N VAL A 270 22.59 -17.97 15.84
CA VAL A 270 23.08 -17.70 14.48
C VAL A 270 24.56 -17.33 14.45
N GLU A 271 25.17 -17.49 13.28
CA GLU A 271 26.54 -17.02 13.06
C GLU A 271 26.60 -15.50 13.23
N PHE A 272 27.54 -15.02 14.04
CA PHE A 272 27.74 -13.62 14.37
C PHE A 272 27.87 -12.73 13.14
N ASN A 273 28.50 -13.24 12.08
CA ASN A 273 28.69 -12.49 10.84
C ASN A 273 27.40 -12.22 10.05
N THR A 274 26.31 -12.92 10.37
CA THR A 274 25.00 -12.71 9.76
C THR A 274 24.15 -11.69 10.52
N LEU A 275 24.55 -11.34 11.75
CA LEU A 275 23.83 -10.36 12.55
C LEU A 275 23.97 -8.95 11.95
N VAL A 276 22.84 -8.25 11.91
CA VAL A 276 22.69 -6.87 11.45
C VAL A 276 22.36 -5.99 12.67
N PRO A 277 23.32 -5.23 13.21
CA PRO A 277 23.10 -4.43 14.42
C PRO A 277 21.96 -3.41 14.30
N GLU A 278 21.75 -2.85 13.10
CA GLU A 278 20.66 -1.91 12.83
C GLU A 278 19.29 -2.54 13.06
N ASP A 279 19.08 -3.77 12.55
CA ASP A 279 17.83 -4.51 12.70
C ASP A 279 17.59 -4.90 14.17
N MET A 280 18.65 -5.35 14.86
CA MET A 280 18.59 -5.64 16.29
C MET A 280 18.22 -4.40 17.11
N GLY A 281 18.78 -3.24 16.76
CA GLY A 281 18.45 -1.96 17.36
C GLY A 281 17.00 -1.54 17.12
N ALA A 282 16.49 -1.72 15.91
CA ALA A 282 15.10 -1.42 15.58
C ALA A 282 14.10 -2.31 16.36
N ILE A 283 14.38 -3.62 16.46
CA ILE A 283 13.56 -4.58 17.23
C ILE A 283 13.60 -4.22 18.72
N THR A 284 14.78 -3.95 19.27
CA THR A 284 14.93 -3.54 20.68
C THR A 284 14.16 -2.24 20.96
N ALA A 285 14.24 -1.25 20.06
CA ALA A 285 13.51 0.01 20.20
C ALA A 285 11.97 -0.18 20.12
N LYS A 286 11.48 -1.10 19.27
CA LYS A 286 10.07 -1.51 19.24
C LYS A 286 9.63 -2.04 20.61
N GLN A 287 10.39 -2.97 21.19
CA GLN A 287 10.04 -3.55 22.50
C GLN A 287 10.10 -2.52 23.63
N VAL A 288 11.04 -1.59 23.60
CA VAL A 288 11.05 -0.45 24.55
C VAL A 288 9.78 0.38 24.46
N LYS A 289 9.29 0.67 23.25
CA LYS A 289 8.01 1.40 23.08
C LYS A 289 6.84 0.60 23.63
N ASN A 290 6.81 -0.72 23.40
CA ASN A 290 5.79 -1.61 23.94
C ASN A 290 5.82 -1.60 25.48
N ILE A 291 7.00 -1.70 26.10
CA ILE A 291 7.18 -1.62 27.56
C ILE A 291 6.56 -0.33 28.13
N HIS A 292 6.80 0.83 27.51
CA HIS A 292 6.20 2.09 27.98
C HIS A 292 4.67 2.12 27.87
N GLN A 293 4.09 1.40 26.90
CA GLN A 293 2.64 1.24 26.80
C GLN A 293 2.12 0.34 27.92
N PHE A 294 2.81 -0.77 28.19
CA PHE A 294 2.45 -1.69 29.27
C PHE A 294 2.53 -1.02 30.64
N GLU A 295 3.56 -0.23 30.91
CA GLU A 295 3.70 0.53 32.18
C GLU A 295 2.57 1.53 32.42
N LYS A 296 1.96 2.07 31.36
CA LYS A 296 0.87 3.05 31.45
C LYS A 296 -0.52 2.43 31.42
N GLY A 297 -0.69 1.34 30.68
CA GLY A 297 -2.00 0.77 30.39
C GLY A 297 -2.34 -0.50 31.17
N LEU A 298 -1.35 -1.21 31.74
CA LEU A 298 -1.60 -2.41 32.53
C LEU A 298 -1.48 -2.12 34.03
N PRO A 299 -2.23 -2.86 34.88
CA PRO A 299 -2.02 -2.79 36.32
C PRO A 299 -0.62 -3.30 36.71
N PRO A 300 -0.10 -2.88 37.89
CA PRO A 300 1.20 -3.32 38.37
C PRO A 300 1.33 -4.85 38.37
N ASN A 301 2.39 -5.35 37.73
CA ASN A 301 2.66 -6.78 37.58
C ASN A 301 4.17 -7.04 37.56
N LEU A 302 4.56 -8.31 37.64
CA LEU A 302 5.97 -8.73 37.65
C LEU A 302 6.54 -9.02 36.25
N ILE A 303 5.68 -9.21 35.24
CA ILE A 303 6.10 -9.50 33.86
C ILE A 303 6.80 -8.28 33.25
N VAL A 304 6.18 -7.09 33.34
CA VAL A 304 6.68 -5.86 32.72
C VAL A 304 8.06 -5.46 33.27
N PRO A 305 8.33 -5.45 34.59
CA PRO A 305 9.67 -5.16 35.12
C PRO A 305 10.73 -6.15 34.64
N ARG A 306 10.44 -7.46 34.66
CA ARG A 306 11.39 -8.49 34.18
C ARG A 306 11.65 -8.37 32.68
N PHE A 307 10.59 -8.16 31.89
CA PHE A 307 10.71 -7.95 30.45
C PHE A 307 11.53 -6.70 30.14
N LYS A 308 11.30 -5.62 30.89
CA LYS A 308 12.09 -4.39 30.81
C LYS A 308 13.56 -4.64 31.14
N GLU A 309 13.87 -5.37 32.21
CA GLU A 309 15.25 -5.71 32.56
C GLU A 309 15.94 -6.49 31.43
N ASN A 310 15.27 -7.50 30.85
CA ASN A 310 15.79 -8.27 29.73
C ASN A 310 16.04 -7.41 28.48
N VAL A 311 15.10 -6.51 28.12
CA VAL A 311 15.23 -5.62 26.96
C VAL A 311 16.26 -4.52 27.21
N GLU A 312 16.33 -4.00 28.44
CA GLU A 312 17.32 -2.99 28.83
C GLU A 312 18.73 -3.56 28.94
N ALA A 313 18.90 -4.85 29.26
CA ALA A 313 20.20 -5.54 29.17
C ALA A 313 20.73 -5.62 27.73
N MET A 314 19.86 -5.60 26.73
CA MET A 314 20.25 -5.50 25.32
C MET A 314 20.58 -4.05 24.90
N ARG A 315 20.13 -3.06 25.68
CA ARG A 315 20.16 -1.62 25.33
C ARG A 315 21.28 -0.85 26.04
N ASP A 316 21.76 0.17 25.34
CA ASP A 316 22.77 1.18 25.69
C ASP A 316 22.47 2.09 26.92
N LYS A 317 21.77 1.62 27.97
CA LYS A 317 21.54 2.48 29.14
C LYS A 317 22.74 2.44 30.08
N VAL A 318 23.44 3.57 30.19
CA VAL A 318 24.43 3.86 31.24
C VAL A 318 23.85 3.45 32.59
N GLY A 319 24.37 2.36 33.17
CA GLY A 319 23.93 1.82 34.46
C GLY A 319 23.63 0.32 34.49
N THR A 320 23.43 -0.34 33.34
CA THR A 320 23.33 -1.80 33.25
C THR A 320 24.70 -2.38 32.88
N PRO A 321 25.20 -3.44 33.54
CA PRO A 321 26.56 -3.97 33.32
C PRO A 321 26.78 -4.69 31.97
N VAL A 322 25.80 -4.73 31.07
CA VAL A 322 25.88 -5.49 29.82
C VAL A 322 25.55 -4.57 28.63
N PHE A 323 26.58 -4.18 27.88
CA PHE A 323 26.47 -3.34 26.67
C PHE A 323 26.40 -4.22 25.42
N ILE A 324 25.36 -5.04 25.29
CA ILE A 324 25.34 -6.10 24.26
C ILE A 324 25.36 -5.50 22.85
N LEU A 325 24.38 -4.65 22.53
CA LEU A 325 24.24 -4.13 21.17
C LEU A 325 25.39 -3.22 20.72
N PRO A 326 25.89 -2.25 21.51
CA PRO A 326 27.04 -1.43 21.12
C PRO A 326 28.31 -2.26 20.85
N VAL A 327 28.55 -3.30 21.66
CA VAL A 327 29.68 -4.22 21.49
C VAL A 327 29.54 -5.02 20.19
N ILE A 328 28.34 -5.54 19.90
CA ILE A 328 28.06 -6.22 18.62
C ILE A 328 28.32 -5.25 17.46
N THR A 329 27.81 -4.02 17.51
CA THR A 329 28.05 -3.00 16.47
C THR A 329 29.53 -2.73 16.26
N ASN A 330 30.31 -2.63 17.34
CA ASN A 330 31.74 -2.41 17.27
C ASN A 330 32.47 -3.58 16.59
N LEU A 331 32.11 -4.82 16.91
CA LEU A 331 32.70 -6.03 16.32
C LEU A 331 32.19 -6.33 14.90
N ARG A 332 31.02 -5.81 14.53
CA ARG A 332 30.45 -5.88 13.17
C ARG A 332 30.91 -4.75 12.25
N ASN A 333 31.79 -3.87 12.74
CA ASN A 333 32.33 -2.78 11.94
C ASN A 333 33.10 -3.33 10.72
N PRO A 334 32.67 -3.02 9.48
CA PRO A 334 33.29 -3.55 8.27
C PRO A 334 34.72 -3.04 8.04
N ALA A 335 35.14 -1.99 8.76
CA ALA A 335 36.51 -1.49 8.71
C ALA A 335 37.51 -2.36 9.49
N LEU A 336 37.03 -3.32 10.28
CA LEU A 336 37.90 -4.25 11.00
C LEU A 336 38.67 -5.14 10.02
N LYS A 337 39.98 -5.21 10.23
CA LYS A 337 40.93 -6.01 9.45
C LYS A 337 41.67 -6.93 10.40
N GLN A 338 42.43 -7.89 9.88
CA GLN A 338 43.15 -8.87 10.72
C GLN A 338 43.98 -8.22 11.85
N ARG A 339 44.62 -7.07 11.58
CA ARG A 339 45.38 -6.30 12.59
C ARG A 339 44.52 -5.82 13.78
N HIS A 340 43.26 -5.50 13.54
CA HIS A 340 42.30 -5.10 14.56
C HIS A 340 41.80 -6.32 15.33
N TRP A 341 41.50 -7.41 14.63
CA TRP A 341 41.12 -8.68 15.26
C TRP A 341 42.21 -9.22 16.19
N ILE A 342 43.49 -9.11 15.84
CA ILE A 342 44.59 -9.45 16.77
C ILE A 342 44.55 -8.63 18.06
N LYS A 343 44.17 -7.34 17.99
CA LYS A 343 44.00 -6.51 19.20
C LYS A 343 42.80 -6.97 20.02
N VAL A 344 41.68 -7.28 19.36
CA VAL A 344 40.49 -7.84 20.01
C VAL A 344 40.85 -9.15 20.74
N GLU A 345 41.54 -10.08 20.07
CA GLU A 345 42.00 -11.34 20.66
C GLU A 345 42.90 -11.14 21.89
N ASN A 346 43.81 -10.16 21.83
CA ASN A 346 44.68 -9.82 22.95
C ASN A 346 43.90 -9.22 24.13
N THR A 347 42.90 -8.36 23.86
CA THR A 347 42.04 -7.79 24.90
C THR A 347 41.19 -8.86 25.58
N LEU A 348 40.68 -9.83 24.81
CA LEU A 348 39.85 -10.92 25.30
C LEU A 348 40.66 -12.08 25.89
N ASN A 349 41.98 -12.09 25.71
CA ASN A 349 42.86 -13.22 26.02
C ASN A 349 42.35 -14.55 25.40
N HIS A 350 41.78 -14.47 24.20
CA HIS A 350 41.18 -15.58 23.47
C HIS A 350 41.54 -15.45 21.98
N LYS A 351 41.87 -16.56 21.33
CA LYS A 351 42.22 -16.58 19.90
C LYS A 351 41.07 -17.20 19.11
N PHE A 352 40.56 -16.47 18.11
CA PHE A 352 39.51 -16.98 17.24
C PHE A 352 40.14 -17.84 16.14
N ILE A 353 39.66 -19.07 15.99
CA ILE A 353 40.16 -19.98 14.94
C ILE A 353 39.49 -19.61 13.62
N PRO A 354 40.21 -19.55 12.47
CA PRO A 354 39.65 -19.12 11.18
C PRO A 354 38.42 -19.89 10.68
N ASP A 355 38.21 -21.13 11.13
CA ASP A 355 37.10 -22.01 10.73
C ASP A 355 36.06 -22.21 11.85
N GLU A 356 36.16 -21.48 12.96
CA GLU A 356 35.20 -21.56 14.06
C GLU A 356 33.97 -20.70 13.78
N VAL A 357 32.79 -21.29 13.91
CA VAL A 357 31.53 -20.55 13.81
C VAL A 357 31.40 -19.66 15.05
N ILE A 358 31.72 -18.38 14.89
CA ILE A 358 31.56 -17.39 15.95
C ILE A 358 30.06 -17.15 16.13
N THR A 359 29.53 -17.48 17.30
CA THR A 359 28.14 -17.17 17.70
C THR A 359 28.15 -16.11 18.79
N LEU A 360 27.02 -15.42 19.01
CA LEU A 360 26.93 -14.45 20.11
C LEU A 360 27.13 -15.15 21.47
N LYS A 361 26.70 -16.40 21.60
CA LYS A 361 26.96 -17.24 22.79
C LYS A 361 28.45 -17.42 23.04
N LEU A 362 29.23 -17.75 22.01
CA LEU A 362 30.68 -17.89 22.14
C LEU A 362 31.31 -16.57 22.60
N LEU A 363 30.87 -15.44 22.04
CA LEU A 363 31.36 -14.12 22.44
C LEU A 363 30.97 -13.77 23.89
N GLU A 364 29.79 -14.21 24.34
CA GLU A 364 29.37 -14.10 25.73
C GLU A 364 30.26 -14.94 26.65
N ASP A 365 30.52 -16.20 26.30
CA ASP A 365 31.37 -17.13 27.06
C ASP A 365 32.83 -16.64 27.16
N VAL A 366 33.32 -15.96 26.12
CA VAL A 366 34.65 -15.31 26.08
C VAL A 366 34.68 -14.00 26.88
N GLY A 367 33.53 -13.50 27.33
CA GLY A 367 33.44 -12.30 28.17
C GLY A 367 33.59 -11.00 27.40
N VAL A 368 33.20 -10.97 26.12
CA VAL A 368 33.34 -9.79 25.24
C VAL A 368 32.62 -8.55 25.81
N PHE A 369 31.50 -8.75 26.50
CA PHE A 369 30.73 -7.67 27.12
C PHE A 369 31.41 -7.02 28.34
N LEU A 370 32.53 -7.58 28.83
CA LEU A 370 33.31 -7.02 29.94
C LEU A 370 34.24 -5.88 29.49
N PHE A 371 34.52 -5.76 28.19
CA PHE A 371 35.50 -4.80 27.63
C PHE A 371 34.90 -3.83 26.59
N PRO A 372 33.75 -3.17 26.86
CA PRO A 372 33.07 -2.37 25.84
C PRO A 372 33.88 -1.15 25.39
N ALA A 373 34.64 -0.52 26.30
CA ALA A 373 35.41 0.69 25.99
C ALA A 373 36.61 0.40 25.09
N GLU A 374 37.33 -0.70 25.37
CA GLU A 374 38.48 -1.15 24.60
C GLU A 374 38.06 -1.58 23.18
N LEU A 375 36.94 -2.31 23.07
CA LEU A 375 36.38 -2.72 21.78
C LEU A 375 35.89 -1.51 20.96
N GLN A 376 35.30 -0.52 21.63
CA GLN A 376 34.92 0.75 20.99
C GLN A 376 36.14 1.51 20.47
N GLU A 377 37.24 1.55 21.23
CA GLU A 377 38.49 2.18 20.78
C GLU A 377 39.08 1.47 19.54
N ILE A 378 39.11 0.13 19.55
CA ILE A 378 39.61 -0.66 18.42
C ILE A 378 38.73 -0.45 17.17
N SER A 379 37.40 -0.50 17.33
CA SER A 379 36.44 -0.23 16.26
C SER A 379 36.59 1.20 15.73
N GLY A 380 36.70 2.18 16.62
CA GLY A 380 36.91 3.59 16.26
C GLY A 380 38.22 3.82 15.50
N GLN A 381 39.30 3.15 15.92
CA GLN A 381 40.56 3.13 15.17
C GLN A 381 40.34 2.58 13.77
N ALA A 382 39.67 1.44 13.62
CA ALA A 382 39.43 0.82 12.33
C ALA A 382 38.64 1.72 11.38
N SER A 383 37.55 2.34 11.87
CA SER A 383 36.77 3.31 11.09
C SER A 383 37.59 4.53 10.68
N SER A 384 38.44 5.05 11.57
CA SER A 384 39.33 6.15 11.24
C SER A 384 40.33 5.76 10.15
N GLU A 385 40.97 4.60 10.26
CA GLU A 385 41.90 4.08 9.26
C GLU A 385 41.23 3.91 7.89
N ALA A 386 40.02 3.36 7.83
CA ALA A 386 39.27 3.23 6.58
C ALA A 386 38.91 4.59 5.95
N GLY A 387 38.60 5.59 6.77
CA GLY A 387 38.40 6.97 6.31
C GLY A 387 39.66 7.55 5.67
N LEU A 388 40.83 7.34 6.28
CA LEU A 388 42.11 7.77 5.73
C LEU A 388 42.46 7.04 4.43
N GLU A 389 42.23 5.72 4.36
CA GLU A 389 42.42 4.92 3.16
C GLU A 389 41.53 5.41 2.00
N THR A 390 40.30 5.83 2.30
CA THR A 390 39.37 6.42 1.32
C THR A 390 39.88 7.75 0.79
N LEU A 391 40.38 8.63 1.67
CA LEU A 391 40.98 9.91 1.27
C LEU A 391 42.22 9.70 0.41
N LEU A 392 43.09 8.75 0.77
CA LEU A 392 44.25 8.39 -0.03
C LEU A 392 43.83 7.91 -1.42
N LYS A 393 42.88 6.98 -1.48
CA LYS A 393 42.36 6.45 -2.74
C LYS A 393 41.76 7.54 -3.63
N LYS A 394 41.06 8.52 -3.05
CA LYS A 394 40.53 9.68 -3.78
C LYS A 394 41.65 10.48 -4.46
N VAL A 395 42.78 10.69 -3.77
CA VAL A 395 43.96 11.33 -4.38
C VAL A 395 44.50 10.44 -5.50
N GLU A 396 44.71 9.13 -5.27
CA GLU A 396 45.21 8.24 -6.32
C GLU A 396 44.32 8.21 -7.57
N GLU A 397 43.00 8.29 -7.39
CA GLU A 397 42.03 8.31 -8.49
C GLU A 397 42.01 9.66 -9.22
N ALA A 398 42.09 10.79 -8.50
CA ALA A 398 42.15 12.11 -9.13
C ALA A 398 43.36 12.25 -10.07
N TRP A 399 44.51 11.72 -9.66
CA TRP A 399 45.72 11.77 -10.47
C TRP A 399 45.70 10.80 -11.64
N LYS A 400 44.96 9.68 -11.55
CA LYS A 400 44.79 8.70 -12.65
C LYS A 400 44.20 9.27 -13.92
N THR A 401 43.34 10.26 -13.80
CA THR A 401 42.61 10.85 -14.92
C THR A 401 43.11 12.24 -15.30
N LEU A 402 44.08 12.78 -14.57
CA LEU A 402 44.60 14.14 -14.79
C LEU A 402 45.61 14.14 -15.94
N GLU A 403 45.38 14.98 -16.94
CA GLU A 403 46.22 15.10 -18.14
C GLU A 403 46.65 16.55 -18.38
N PHE A 404 47.85 16.74 -18.92
CA PHE A 404 48.30 18.06 -19.34
C PHE A 404 47.57 18.53 -20.60
N VAL A 405 46.98 19.72 -20.55
CA VAL A 405 46.42 20.38 -21.72
C VAL A 405 47.54 21.10 -22.48
N VAL A 406 47.84 20.61 -23.68
CA VAL A 406 48.90 21.17 -24.54
C VAL A 406 48.26 21.86 -25.74
N LEU A 407 48.49 23.17 -25.86
CA LEU A 407 47.89 24.02 -26.89
C LEU A 407 48.92 24.43 -27.95
N PRO A 408 48.55 24.52 -29.23
CA PRO A 408 49.42 25.08 -30.26
C PRO A 408 49.69 26.57 -29.98
N HIS A 409 50.92 27.02 -30.20
CA HIS A 409 51.31 28.42 -30.02
C HIS A 409 51.17 29.22 -31.32
N ARG A 410 50.15 30.09 -31.41
CA ARG A 410 49.83 30.90 -32.61
C ARG A 410 49.71 30.01 -33.86
N ASP A 411 50.08 30.53 -35.03
CA ASP A 411 50.12 29.79 -36.31
C ASP A 411 51.47 29.09 -36.55
N MET A 412 52.31 28.94 -35.51
CA MET A 412 53.62 28.31 -35.66
C MET A 412 53.51 26.79 -35.71
N LYS A 413 54.07 26.19 -36.77
CA LYS A 413 54.10 24.74 -36.93
C LYS A 413 54.99 24.08 -35.87
N ASP A 414 54.48 23.03 -35.24
CA ASP A 414 55.20 22.19 -34.26
C ASP A 414 55.73 22.96 -33.03
N VAL A 415 54.98 23.97 -32.56
CA VAL A 415 55.27 24.73 -31.33
C VAL A 415 54.04 24.67 -30.42
N TYR A 416 54.24 24.25 -29.17
CA TYR A 416 53.18 24.06 -28.20
C TYR A 416 53.50 24.75 -26.87
N ILE A 417 52.46 25.06 -26.09
CA ILE A 417 52.54 25.59 -24.73
C ILE A 417 51.55 24.82 -23.83
N LEU A 418 51.83 24.77 -22.53
CA LEU A 418 50.85 24.32 -21.53
C LEU A 418 49.72 25.34 -21.42
N GLY A 419 48.48 24.88 -21.51
CA GLY A 419 47.26 25.63 -21.22
C GLY A 419 46.45 24.94 -20.13
N GLY A 420 45.38 25.58 -19.66
CA GLY A 420 44.43 24.95 -18.73
C GLY A 420 45.03 24.47 -17.39
N VAL A 421 46.17 25.03 -16.97
CA VAL A 421 46.91 24.56 -15.78
C VAL A 421 46.20 24.81 -14.45
N GLU A 422 45.14 25.62 -14.45
CA GLU A 422 44.34 25.93 -13.25
C GLU A 422 43.74 24.67 -12.61
N GLU A 423 43.24 23.72 -13.42
CA GLU A 423 42.67 22.46 -12.93
C GLU A 423 43.74 21.54 -12.31
N ILE A 424 44.94 21.53 -12.90
CA ILE A 424 46.08 20.78 -12.39
C ILE A 424 46.52 21.37 -11.04
N GLN A 425 46.65 22.71 -10.97
CA GLN A 425 47.06 23.40 -9.75
C GLN A 425 46.03 23.21 -8.63
N GLN A 426 44.72 23.28 -8.95
CA GLN A 426 43.66 22.98 -8.00
C GLN A 426 43.75 21.54 -7.49
N THR A 427 43.97 20.57 -8.39
CA THR A 427 44.12 19.16 -8.01
C THR A 427 45.33 18.93 -7.10
N VAL A 428 46.45 19.62 -7.38
CA VAL A 428 47.64 19.63 -6.52
C VAL A 428 47.32 20.17 -5.13
N ASP A 429 46.66 21.33 -5.04
CA ASP A 429 46.31 21.95 -3.76
C ASP A 429 45.38 21.06 -2.93
N GLU A 430 44.32 20.52 -3.56
CA GLU A 430 43.40 19.58 -2.91
C GLU A 430 44.11 18.30 -2.45
N SER A 431 45.02 17.76 -3.26
CA SER A 431 45.79 16.57 -2.93
C SER A 431 46.75 16.81 -1.77
N ASN A 432 47.40 17.98 -1.72
CA ASN A 432 48.25 18.39 -0.62
C ASN A 432 47.45 18.55 0.68
N ILE A 433 46.26 19.15 0.64
CA ILE A 433 45.37 19.25 1.80
C ILE A 433 45.00 17.85 2.31
N ASN A 434 44.59 16.95 1.42
CA ASN A 434 44.23 15.58 1.78
C ASN A 434 45.42 14.80 2.36
N MET A 435 46.60 14.88 1.73
CA MET A 435 47.81 14.20 2.23
C MET A 435 48.25 14.74 3.59
N ASN A 436 48.21 16.05 3.82
CA ASN A 436 48.50 16.64 5.13
C ASN A 436 47.49 16.22 6.20
N THR A 437 46.21 16.14 5.83
CA THR A 437 45.14 15.65 6.73
C THR A 437 45.40 14.19 7.12
N ILE A 438 45.79 13.35 6.16
CA ILE A 438 46.13 11.95 6.43
C ILE A 438 47.38 11.85 7.30
N ALA A 439 48.45 12.57 6.95
CA ALA A 439 49.73 12.52 7.64
C ALA A 439 49.68 13.01 9.10
N SER A 440 48.79 13.96 9.40
CA SER A 440 48.57 14.47 10.77
C SER A 440 47.71 13.55 11.64
N SER A 441 47.05 12.55 11.06
CA SER A 441 46.24 11.61 11.82
C SER A 441 47.09 10.61 12.60
N ARG A 442 46.76 10.41 13.89
CA ARG A 442 47.38 9.37 14.73
C ARG A 442 47.16 7.94 14.21
N HIS A 443 46.17 7.73 13.34
CA HIS A 443 45.81 6.43 12.77
C HIS A 443 46.46 6.16 11.40
N VAL A 444 47.38 7.02 10.94
CA VAL A 444 48.03 6.87 9.62
C VAL A 444 48.96 5.66 9.50
N GLY A 445 49.38 5.06 10.62
CA GLY A 445 50.43 4.04 10.70
C GLY A 445 50.45 3.01 9.55
N PRO A 446 49.35 2.29 9.26
CA PRO A 446 49.32 1.25 8.24
C PRO A 446 49.56 1.74 6.80
N ILE A 447 49.21 2.99 6.48
CA ILE A 447 49.33 3.57 5.14
C ILE A 447 50.45 4.61 5.03
N LYS A 448 51.13 4.92 6.14
CA LYS A 448 52.16 5.96 6.22
C LYS A 448 53.22 5.88 5.11
N PRO A 449 53.79 4.71 4.76
CA PRO A 449 54.78 4.64 3.69
C PRO A 449 54.25 5.12 2.34
N ARG A 450 52.98 4.82 2.04
CA ARG A 450 52.33 5.25 0.79
C ARG A 450 52.02 6.73 0.79
N VAL A 451 51.61 7.28 1.94
CA VAL A 451 51.34 8.71 2.13
C VAL A 451 52.62 9.53 2.01
N ASP A 452 53.71 9.09 2.65
CA ASP A 452 55.01 9.78 2.59
C ASP A 452 55.55 9.80 1.15
N GLU A 453 55.35 8.73 0.37
CA GLU A 453 55.70 8.70 -1.05
C GLU A 453 54.87 9.71 -1.86
N TRP A 454 53.54 9.72 -1.68
CA TRP A 454 52.67 10.69 -2.36
C TRP A 454 53.03 12.14 -2.03
N ILE A 455 53.32 12.46 -0.77
CA ILE A 455 53.76 13.81 -0.38
C ILE A 455 55.03 14.21 -1.14
N LYS A 456 56.00 13.30 -1.24
CA LYS A 456 57.26 13.56 -1.95
C LYS A 456 57.06 13.73 -3.45
N GLN A 457 56.19 12.90 -4.05
CA GLN A 457 55.85 13.01 -5.47
C GLN A 457 55.09 14.30 -5.79
N LEU A 458 54.13 14.69 -4.95
CA LEU A 458 53.39 15.95 -5.08
C LEU A 458 54.31 17.17 -4.95
N ASP A 459 55.22 17.18 -3.98
CA ASP A 459 56.18 18.28 -3.79
C ASP A 459 57.12 18.45 -5.00
N LEU A 460 57.63 17.33 -5.52
CA LEU A 460 58.45 17.32 -6.73
C LEU A 460 57.65 17.81 -7.95
N PHE A 461 56.41 17.35 -8.10
CA PHE A 461 55.53 17.76 -9.19
C PHE A 461 55.23 19.25 -9.14
N SER A 462 54.82 19.78 -7.98
CA SER A 462 54.54 21.21 -7.77
C SER A 462 55.74 22.06 -8.13
N THR A 463 56.92 21.73 -7.60
CA THR A 463 58.16 22.48 -7.86
C THR A 463 58.51 22.45 -9.35
N THR A 464 58.35 21.30 -10.00
CA THR A 464 58.62 21.14 -11.42
C THR A 464 57.65 21.94 -12.28
N LEU A 465 56.36 21.92 -11.93
CA LEU A 465 55.30 22.65 -12.64
C LEU A 465 55.53 24.16 -12.53
N ASP A 466 55.84 24.68 -11.35
CA ASP A 466 56.09 26.11 -11.12
C ASP A 466 57.28 26.62 -11.95
N VAL A 467 58.39 25.88 -11.96
CA VAL A 467 59.57 26.22 -12.77
C VAL A 467 59.26 26.14 -14.26
N TRP A 468 58.48 25.15 -14.69
CA TRP A 468 58.07 25.03 -16.09
C TRP A 468 57.17 26.20 -16.51
N LEU A 469 56.17 26.57 -15.72
CA LEU A 469 55.28 27.69 -16.01
C LEU A 469 56.04 29.02 -16.04
N SER A 470 56.97 29.24 -15.10
CA SER A 470 57.85 30.41 -15.08
C SER A 470 58.75 30.48 -16.33
N CYS A 471 59.30 29.34 -16.73
CA CYS A 471 60.10 29.21 -17.95
C CYS A 471 59.26 29.51 -19.20
N GLN A 472 58.05 28.96 -19.29
CA GLN A 472 57.12 29.20 -20.39
C GLN A 472 56.73 30.68 -20.47
N GLN A 473 56.41 31.34 -19.36
CA GLN A 473 56.05 32.76 -19.32
C GLN A 473 57.22 33.64 -19.79
N SER A 474 58.43 33.36 -19.31
CA SER A 474 59.65 34.07 -19.72
C SER A 474 59.96 33.83 -21.20
N TRP A 475 59.79 32.59 -21.67
CA TRP A 475 59.98 32.22 -23.07
C TRP A 475 58.96 32.92 -23.98
N LEU A 476 57.68 32.95 -23.63
CA LEU A 476 56.62 33.65 -24.38
C LEU A 476 56.93 35.16 -24.52
N TYR A 477 57.42 35.77 -23.45
CA TYR A 477 57.83 37.18 -23.46
C TYR A 477 59.02 37.41 -24.41
N LEU A 478 60.09 36.62 -24.27
CA LEU A 478 61.30 36.77 -25.07
C LEU A 478 61.10 36.37 -26.54
N GLU A 479 60.27 35.36 -26.82
CA GLU A 479 59.92 34.93 -28.17
C GLU A 479 59.32 36.09 -28.97
N SER A 480 58.38 36.83 -28.35
CA SER A 480 57.76 37.96 -29.03
C SER A 480 58.75 39.06 -29.41
N ILE A 481 59.76 39.30 -28.57
CA ILE A 481 60.79 40.32 -28.78
C ILE A 481 61.83 39.86 -29.81
N PHE A 482 62.38 38.67 -29.62
CA PHE A 482 63.44 38.13 -30.48
C PHE A 482 62.91 37.57 -31.80
N SER A 483 61.59 37.45 -32.00
CA SER A 483 61.01 37.17 -33.31
C SER A 483 61.18 38.34 -34.31
N ALA A 484 61.42 39.56 -33.82
CA ALA A 484 61.57 40.76 -34.63
C ALA A 484 62.96 40.82 -35.32
N PRO A 485 63.04 40.86 -36.67
CA PRO A 485 64.33 40.80 -37.38
C PRO A 485 65.27 41.97 -37.12
N ASP A 486 64.72 43.14 -36.75
CA ASP A 486 65.47 44.33 -36.39
C ASP A 486 66.17 44.18 -35.03
N ILE A 487 65.48 43.64 -34.02
CA ILE A 487 66.06 43.34 -32.71
C ILE A 487 67.17 42.29 -32.83
N GLN A 488 66.97 41.24 -33.65
CA GLN A 488 68.01 40.24 -33.90
C GLN A 488 69.29 40.84 -34.53
N ARG A 489 69.17 41.89 -35.35
CA ARG A 489 70.31 42.60 -35.95
C ARG A 489 71.02 43.52 -34.96
N GLN A 490 70.27 44.14 -34.05
CA GLN A 490 70.81 45.04 -33.03
C GLN A 490 71.48 44.28 -31.88
N LEU A 491 70.94 43.10 -31.50
CA LEU A 491 71.41 42.27 -30.38
C LEU A 491 71.74 40.84 -30.86
N PRO A 492 72.76 40.66 -31.72
CA PRO A 492 73.04 39.37 -32.36
C PRO A 492 73.58 38.30 -31.40
N THR A 493 74.21 38.69 -30.29
CA THR A 493 74.75 37.75 -29.30
C THR A 493 73.63 37.17 -28.45
N GLU A 494 72.76 38.03 -27.94
CA GLU A 494 71.59 37.69 -27.14
C GLU A 494 70.58 36.86 -27.96
N ALA A 495 70.36 37.23 -29.22
CA ALA A 495 69.52 36.45 -30.14
C ALA A 495 70.06 35.01 -30.34
N LYS A 496 71.39 34.83 -30.47
CA LYS A 496 72.00 33.49 -30.54
C LYS A 496 71.81 32.70 -29.25
N MET A 497 71.93 33.34 -28.09
CA MET A 497 71.68 32.69 -26.79
C MET A 497 70.22 32.27 -26.66
N PHE A 498 69.28 33.14 -27.04
CA PHE A 498 67.85 32.83 -27.02
C PHE A 498 67.49 31.66 -27.94
N LEU A 499 68.08 31.56 -29.14
CA LEU A 499 67.84 30.43 -30.06
C LEU A 499 68.18 29.06 -29.46
N ILE A 500 69.18 28.98 -28.58
CA ILE A 500 69.53 27.73 -27.89
C ILE A 500 68.41 27.34 -26.91
N VAL A 501 67.94 28.30 -26.12
CA VAL A 501 66.84 28.10 -25.15
C VAL A 501 65.53 27.79 -25.88
N ASP A 502 65.22 28.52 -26.95
CA ASP A 502 64.04 28.33 -27.80
C ASP A 502 63.98 26.92 -28.38
N LYS A 503 65.10 26.41 -28.89
CA LYS A 503 65.20 25.05 -29.41
C LYS A 503 64.93 24.01 -28.30
N SER A 504 65.51 24.20 -27.12
CA SER A 504 65.34 23.30 -25.96
C SER A 504 63.88 23.28 -25.48
N PHE A 505 63.28 24.45 -25.29
CA PHE A 505 61.89 24.58 -24.87
C PHE A 505 60.93 23.93 -25.87
N LYS A 506 61.08 24.21 -27.18
CA LYS A 506 60.27 23.59 -28.24
C LYS A 506 60.43 22.07 -28.28
N GLU A 507 61.62 21.55 -28.01
CA GLU A 507 61.84 20.11 -27.95
C GLU A 507 61.10 19.46 -26.76
N ILE A 508 61.17 20.06 -25.57
CA ILE A 508 60.42 19.60 -24.38
C ILE A 508 58.92 19.61 -24.69
N MET A 509 58.38 20.73 -25.18
CA MET A 509 56.95 20.87 -25.47
C MET A 509 56.46 19.91 -26.57
N ARG A 510 57.28 19.59 -27.57
CA ARG A 510 56.94 18.55 -28.58
C ARG A 510 56.91 17.15 -27.98
N ARG A 511 57.77 16.83 -27.03
CA ARG A 511 57.74 15.53 -26.34
C ARG A 511 56.47 15.44 -25.49
N THR A 512 56.13 16.50 -24.77
CA THR A 512 54.90 16.62 -23.99
C THR A 512 53.64 16.56 -24.86
N ALA A 513 53.65 17.12 -26.07
CA ALA A 513 52.51 17.04 -26.99
C ALA A 513 52.30 15.63 -27.60
N LYS A 514 53.39 14.85 -27.76
CA LYS A 514 53.36 13.50 -28.38
C LYS A 514 52.90 12.42 -27.42
N VAL A 515 53.16 12.60 -26.14
CA VAL A 515 52.72 11.68 -25.08
C VAL A 515 51.61 12.41 -24.36
N ILE A 516 50.36 11.95 -24.44
CA ILE A 516 49.34 12.40 -23.50
C ILE A 516 49.80 11.86 -22.14
N VAL A 517 50.55 12.69 -21.39
CA VAL A 517 51.11 12.29 -20.11
C VAL A 517 49.98 12.41 -19.10
N ALA A 518 49.38 11.28 -18.74
CA ALA A 518 48.63 11.20 -17.49
C ALA A 518 49.61 11.50 -16.35
N CYS A 519 49.21 12.35 -15.40
CA CYS A 519 50.05 12.82 -14.30
C CYS A 519 50.43 11.72 -13.28
N VAL A 520 50.24 10.45 -13.62
CA VAL A 520 50.39 9.27 -12.77
C VAL A 520 51.77 8.64 -12.84
N ASN A 521 52.49 8.83 -13.95
CA ASN A 521 53.78 8.18 -14.20
C ASN A 521 54.98 8.99 -13.69
N PHE A 522 54.78 9.81 -12.66
CA PHE A 522 55.84 10.58 -12.00
C PHE A 522 56.40 9.85 -10.78
#